data_AF-A0A935J9Y4-F1
#
_entry.id   AF-A0A935J9Y4-F1
#
_cell.length_a   1.000
_cell.length_b   1.000
_cell.length_c   1.000
_cell.angle_alpha   90.00
_cell.angle_beta   90.00
_cell.angle_gamma   90.00
#
_symmetry.space_group_name_H-M   'P 1'
#
loop_
_entity.id
_entity.type
_entity.pdbx_description
1 polymer ?
#
loop_
_entity_poly.entity_id
_entity_poly.type
_entity_poly.pdbx_seq_one_letter_code
_entity_poly.pdbx_strand_id
1 'polypeptide(L)' 'MASLKGHWNKKYTNTPIAQLGWYESKSQPSLQLIENCAVLKDAIVVDVGSGASAVVSNLREESH' A
#
# COMPACT_ATOMS: atom_id res chain seq x y z
N MET A 1 -22.36 3.30 -17.82
CA MET A 1 -21.28 2.55 -17.12
C MET A 1 -20.69 3.44 -16.04
N ALA A 2 -20.37 2.91 -14.86
CA ALA A 2 -19.69 3.71 -13.83
C ALA A 2 -18.23 3.97 -14.26
N SER A 3 -17.72 5.18 -14.00
CA SER A 3 -16.30 5.49 -14.23
C SER A 3 -15.41 4.75 -13.23
N LEU A 4 -14.13 4.55 -13.55
CA LEU A 4 -13.15 3.98 -12.63
C LEU A 4 -13.09 4.78 -11.31
N LYS A 5 -13.15 6.12 -11.39
CA LYS A 5 -13.27 7.00 -10.22
C LYS A 5 -14.51 6.67 -9.38
N GLY A 6 -15.67 6.49 -10.02
CA GLY A 6 -16.91 6.13 -9.34
C GLY A 6 -16.84 4.76 -8.65
N HIS A 7 -16.20 3.78 -9.28
CA HIS A 7 -15.96 2.46 -8.70
C HIS A 7 -15.15 2.56 -7.40
N TRP A 8 -13.99 3.21 -7.43
CA TRP A 8 -13.12 3.35 -6.26
C TRP A 8 -13.76 4.16 -5.15
N ASN A 9 -14.41 5.29 -5.47
CA ASN A 9 -15.16 6.06 -4.49
C ASN A 9 -16.20 5.18 -3.78
N LYS A 10 -16.97 4.39 -4.53
CA LYS A 10 -17.97 3.48 -3.95
C LYS A 10 -17.34 2.44 -3.02
N LYS A 11 -16.15 1.91 -3.35
CA LYS A 11 -15.43 0.96 -2.50
C LYS A 11 -14.98 1.60 -1.19
N TYR A 12 -14.29 2.73 -1.25
CA TYR A 12 -13.78 3.41 -0.06
C TYR A 12 -14.90 3.99 0.83
N THR A 13 -16.05 4.36 0.27
CA THR A 13 -17.18 4.85 1.07
C THR A 13 -17.93 3.72 1.79
N ASN A 14 -18.10 2.56 1.15
CA ASN A 14 -19.01 1.51 1.67
C ASN A 14 -18.30 0.37 2.38
N THR A 15 -16.97 0.37 2.43
CA THR A 15 -16.19 -0.72 3.03
C THR A 15 -15.18 -0.13 4.00
N PRO A 16 -15.19 -0.53 5.29
CA PRO A 16 -14.14 -0.17 6.22
C PRO A 16 -12.77 -0.52 5.65
N ILE A 17 -11.76 0.31 5.89
CA ILE A 17 -10.40 0.10 5.36
C ILE A 17 -9.90 -1.32 5.68
N ALA A 18 -10.10 -1.78 6.91
CA ALA A 18 -9.69 -3.11 7.36
C ALA A 18 -10.37 -4.29 6.65
N GLN A 19 -11.43 -4.03 5.88
CA GLN A 19 -12.19 -5.02 5.11
C GLN A 19 -11.97 -4.89 3.59
N LEU A 20 -11.14 -3.95 3.15
CA LEU A 20 -10.75 -3.88 1.75
C LEU A 20 -9.85 -5.10 1.44
N GLY A 21 -10.11 -5.77 0.32
CA GLY A 21 -9.40 -7.03 0.00
C GLY A 21 -7.89 -6.88 -0.28
N TRP A 22 -7.39 -5.64 -0.36
CA TRP A 22 -5.97 -5.30 -0.52
C TRP A 22 -5.40 -4.61 0.72
N TYR A 23 -6.16 -4.54 1.83
CA TYR A 23 -5.65 -4.03 3.09
C TYR A 23 -4.89 -5.12 3.83
N GLU A 24 -3.71 -4.75 4.30
CA GLU A 24 -2.89 -5.53 5.21
C GLU A 24 -2.44 -4.59 6.34
N SER A 25 -2.47 -5.05 7.60
CA SER A 25 -1.99 -4.24 8.73
C SER A 25 -0.47 -4.02 8.70
N LYS A 26 0.27 -5.00 8.17
CA LYS A 26 1.69 -4.90 7.82
C LYS A 26 1.88 -5.54 6.46
N SER A 27 2.47 -4.81 5.51
CA SER A 27 2.66 -5.27 4.13
C SER A 27 3.87 -6.21 3.98
N GLN A 28 3.92 -7.27 4.79
CA GLN A 28 5.04 -8.20 4.89
C GLN A 28 5.49 -8.77 3.54
N PRO A 29 4.58 -9.21 2.64
CA PRO A 29 4.98 -9.75 1.34
C PRO A 29 5.70 -8.69 0.48
N SER A 30 5.18 -7.46 0.45
CA SER A 30 5.79 -6.36 -0.29
C SER A 30 7.15 -5.97 0.29
N LEU A 31 7.28 -5.91 1.62
CA LEU A 31 8.55 -5.60 2.28
C LEU A 31 9.64 -6.63 1.94
N GLN A 32 9.29 -7.92 1.97
CA GLN A 32 10.22 -9.00 1.58
C GLN A 32 10.64 -8.90 0.12
N LEU A 33 9.71 -8.57 -0.79
CA LEU A 33 10.04 -8.36 -2.20
C LEU A 33 11.00 -7.18 -2.39
N ILE A 34 10.77 -6.08 -1.69
CA ILE A 34 11.65 -4.89 -1.74
C ILE A 34 13.04 -5.20 -1.19
N GLU A 35 13.12 -5.94 -0.08
CA GLU A 35 14.39 -6.40 0.50
C GLU A 35 15.17 -7.29 -0.49
N ASN A 36 14.49 -8.19 -1.18
CA ASN A 36 15.08 -9.06 -2.21
C ASN A 36 15.58 -8.28 -3.44
N CYS A 37 15.09 -7.06 -3.66
CA CYS A 37 15.63 -6.16 -4.69
C CYS A 37 16.94 -5.48 -4.30
N ALA A 38 17.44 -5.69 -3.07
CA ALA A 38 18.68 -5.11 -2.55
C ALA A 38 18.73 -3.57 -2.70
N VAL A 39 17.58 -2.92 -2.54
CA VAL A 39 17.45 -1.46 -2.61
C VAL A 39 18.15 -0.83 -1.40
N LEU A 40 18.87 0.27 -1.61
CA LEU A 40 19.51 1.00 -0.52
C LEU A 40 18.45 1.57 0.44
N LYS A 41 18.77 1.63 1.73
CA LYS A 41 17.87 2.16 2.77
C LYS A 41 17.55 3.65 2.58
N ASP A 42 18.39 4.39 1.87
CA ASP A 42 18.20 5.81 1.51
C ASP A 42 17.62 6.02 0.11
N ALA A 43 17.20 4.95 -0.57
CA ALA A 43 16.60 5.06 -1.89
C ALA A 43 15.29 5.87 -1.87
N ILE A 44 15.06 6.63 -2.93
CA ILE A 44 13.81 7.36 -3.11
C ILE A 44 12.72 6.38 -3.56
N VAL A 45 11.63 6.32 -2.79
CA VAL A 45 10.49 5.42 -3.05
C VAL A 45 9.24 6.24 -3.39
N VAL A 46 8.51 5.81 -4.42
CA VAL A 46 7.19 6.35 -4.80
C VAL A 46 6.18 5.22 -4.85
N ASP A 47 5.09 5.33 -4.09
CA ASP A 47 3.98 4.38 -4.09
C ASP A 47 2.77 5.01 -4.80
N VAL A 48 2.43 4.47 -5.97
CA VAL A 48 1.40 5.02 -6.87
C VAL A 48 0.10 4.27 -6.70
N GLY A 49 -0.99 4.98 -6.41
CA GLY A 49 -2.29 4.35 -6.20
C GLY A 49 -2.32 3.49 -4.93
N SER A 50 -1.47 3.82 -3.95
CA SER A 50 -1.28 3.08 -2.70
C SER A 50 -2.58 2.77 -1.95
N GLY A 51 -3.60 3.63 -2.09
CA GLY A 51 -4.92 3.37 -1.54
C GLY A 51 -4.86 3.20 -0.02
N ALA A 52 -5.15 1.99 0.45
CA ALA A 52 -5.09 1.61 1.87
C ALA A 52 -3.81 0.82 2.27
N SER A 53 -2.83 0.76 1.38
CA SER A 53 -1.54 0.08 1.60
C SER A 53 -0.76 0.66 2.78
N ALA A 54 -0.07 -0.21 3.54
CA ALA A 54 0.81 0.17 4.63
C ALA A 54 2.31 0.19 4.23
N VAL A 55 2.65 -0.11 2.97
CA VAL A 55 4.03 -0.32 2.50
C VAL A 55 4.96 0.85 2.85
N VAL A 56 4.60 2.09 2.48
CA VAL A 56 5.46 3.26 2.74
C VAL A 56 5.65 3.50 4.24
N SER A 57 4.59 3.34 5.04
CA SER A 57 4.67 3.48 6.49
C SER A 57 5.62 2.43 7.08
N ASN A 58 5.48 1.17 6.68
CA ASN A 58 6.35 0.11 7.17
C ASN A 58 7.80 0.27 6.71
N LEU A 59 8.07 0.74 5.48
CA LEU A 59 9.44 1.02 5.03
C LEU A 59 10.12 2.10 5.86
N ARG A 60 9.35 3.11 6.31
CA ARG A 60 9.86 4.17 7.21
C ARG A 60 10.16 3.61 8.60
N GLU A 61 9.31 2.74 9.12
CA GLU A 61 9.53 2.06 10.41
C GLU A 61 10.78 1.16 10.40
N GLU A 62 11.02 0.42 9.31
CA GLU A 62 12.18 -0.48 9.13
C GLU A 62 13.51 0.26 8.83
N SER A 63 13.48 1.59 8.73
CA SER A 63 14.66 2.44 8.50
C SER A 63 15.10 3.20 9.76
N HIS A 64 14.37 3.04 10.88
CA HIS A 64 14.72 3.58 12.19
C HIS A 64 15.57 2.61 13.01
#